data_AF-A0A8I0L644-F1
#
_entry.id   AF-A0A8I0L644-F1
#
_cell.length_a   1.000
_cell.length_b   1.000
_cell.length_c   1.000
_cell.angle_alpha   90.00
_cell.angle_beta   90.00
_cell.angle_gamma   90.00
#
_symmetry.space_group_name_H-M   'P 1'
#
loop_
_entity.id
_entity.type
_entity.pdbx_description
1 polymer ?
#
loop_
_entity_poly.entity_id
_entity_poly.type
_entity_poly.pdbx_seq_one_letter_code
_entity_poly.pdbx_strand_id
1 'polypeptide(L)'
;GRGVHPDLIKGEYGLAPTPLPIPGQYPYLKEMDQRDIENIISDYVDCSVRLKKAQFDGVNIHAAHGNLLAAFLSPLTNHRVDSYGG
;
A
#
# COMPACT_ATOMS: atom_id res chain seq x y z
N GLY A 1 0.84 0.40 -3.78
CA GLY A 1 -0.61 0.59 -3.94
C GLY A 1 -0.97 0.42 -5.40
N ARG A 2 -2.19 -0.01 -5.71
CA ARG A 2 -2.63 -0.33 -7.09
C ARG A 2 -2.68 0.84 -8.08
N GLY A 3 -2.60 2.08 -7.60
CA GLY A 3 -2.56 3.29 -8.45
C GLY A 3 -1.18 3.94 -8.56
N VAL A 4 -0.12 3.17 -8.34
CA VAL A 4 1.27 3.65 -8.43
C VAL A 4 1.64 3.93 -9.89
N HIS A 5 2.40 5.01 -10.12
CA HIS A 5 2.98 5.28 -11.43
C HIS A 5 4.14 4.30 -11.71
N PRO A 6 4.23 3.70 -12.91
CA PRO A 6 5.24 2.67 -13.22
C PRO A 6 6.68 3.13 -12.93
N ASP A 7 7.01 4.37 -13.28
CA ASP A 7 8.36 4.91 -13.08
C ASP A 7 8.80 5.05 -11.61
N LEU A 8 7.86 4.95 -10.67
CA LEU A 8 8.14 5.02 -9.22
C LEU A 8 8.28 3.63 -8.59
N ILE A 9 8.00 2.57 -9.33
CA ILE A 9 8.10 1.19 -8.86
C ILE A 9 9.57 0.79 -8.88
N LYS A 10 10.13 0.47 -7.71
CA LYS A 10 11.52 0.00 -7.58
C LYS A 10 11.72 -1.49 -7.87
N GLY A 11 10.63 -2.22 -8.08
CA GLY A 11 10.60 -3.65 -8.41
C GLY A 11 9.76 -3.92 -9.66
N GLU A 12 9.35 -5.17 -9.84
CA GLU A 12 8.62 -5.60 -11.04
C GLU A 12 7.11 -5.31 -10.96
N TYR A 13 6.57 -5.09 -9.76
CA TYR A 13 5.13 -5.04 -9.52
C TYR A 13 4.73 -3.92 -8.56
N GLY A 14 3.54 -3.36 -8.77
CA GLY A 14 2.86 -2.60 -7.74
C GLY A 14 2.30 -3.52 -6.65
N LEU A 15 2.37 -3.10 -5.39
CA LEU A 15 1.83 -3.87 -4.26
C LEU A 15 0.37 -3.52 -3.98
N ALA A 16 -0.47 -4.53 -3.74
CA ALA A 16 -1.90 -4.41 -3.42
C ALA A 16 -2.39 -5.62 -2.56
N PRO A 17 -3.51 -5.49 -1.81
CA PRO A 17 -4.10 -6.62 -1.09
C PRO A 17 -4.60 -7.73 -2.02
N THR A 18 -5.06 -7.37 -3.22
CA THR A 18 -5.51 -8.26 -4.28
C THR A 18 -5.01 -7.67 -5.61
N PRO A 19 -4.57 -8.47 -6.59
CA PRO A 19 -4.01 -7.99 -7.85
C PRO A 19 -5.12 -7.51 -8.80
N LEU A 20 -5.87 -6.50 -8.36
CA LEU A 20 -7.00 -5.92 -9.07
C LEU A 20 -6.62 -4.54 -9.66
N PRO A 21 -6.26 -4.47 -10.95
CA PRO A 21 -5.79 -3.24 -11.58
C PRO A 21 -6.90 -2.20 -11.74
N ILE A 22 -6.52 -0.92 -11.73
CA ILE A 22 -7.42 0.18 -12.09
C ILE A 22 -7.40 0.32 -13.63
N PRO A 23 -8.57 0.34 -14.31
CA PRO A 23 -8.61 0.54 -15.76
C PRO A 23 -7.83 1.80 -16.21
N GLY A 24 -6.95 1.64 -17.19
CA GLY A 24 -6.11 2.73 -17.72
C GLY A 24 -4.87 3.06 -16.88
N GLN A 25 -4.60 2.32 -15.80
CA GLN A 25 -3.39 2.47 -15.00
C GLN A 25 -2.46 1.26 -15.14
N TYR A 26 -1.30 1.32 -14.48
CA TYR A 26 -0.30 0.26 -14.51
C TYR A 26 -0.90 -1.08 -14.02
N PRO A 27 -0.92 -2.13 -14.85
CA PRO A 27 -1.72 -3.32 -14.57
C PRO A 27 -0.99 -4.40 -13.76
N TYR A 28 0.33 -4.33 -13.67
CA TYR A 28 1.14 -5.40 -13.08
C TYR A 28 1.20 -5.23 -11.55
N LEU A 29 0.40 -6.04 -10.86
CA LEU A 29 0.26 -6.01 -9.41
C LEU A 29 0.59 -7.37 -8.80
N LYS A 30 1.22 -7.34 -7.62
CA LYS A 30 1.46 -8.51 -6.78
C LYS A 30 0.52 -8.43 -5.57
N GLU A 31 -0.14 -9.54 -5.25
CA GLU A 31 -0.80 -9.73 -3.96
C GLU A 31 0.26 -9.74 -2.86
N MET A 32 0.15 -8.81 -1.90
CA MET A 32 1.15 -8.69 -0.84
C MET A 32 1.23 -9.97 -0.02
N ASP A 33 2.43 -10.51 0.14
CA ASP A 33 2.70 -11.56 1.11
C ASP A 33 3.02 -10.96 2.50
N GLN A 34 3.21 -11.83 3.49
CA GLN A 34 3.52 -11.41 4.86
C GLN A 34 4.75 -10.49 4.93
N ARG A 35 5.79 -10.80 4.14
CA ARG A 35 7.03 -10.03 4.13
C ARG A 35 6.83 -8.66 3.48
N ASP A 36 6.04 -8.58 2.40
CA ASP A 36 5.67 -7.30 1.80
C ASP A 36 4.93 -6.40 2.80
N ILE A 37 4.00 -6.97 3.57
CA ILE A 37 3.24 -6.25 4.60
C ILE A 37 4.17 -5.74 5.71
N GLU A 38 5.05 -6.60 6.22
CA GLU A 38 6.03 -6.23 7.25
C GLU A 38 6.97 -5.11 6.77
N ASN A 39 7.45 -5.18 5.52
CA ASN A 39 8.27 -4.13 4.93
C ASN A 39 7.53 -2.79 4.84
N ILE A 40 6.27 -2.79 4.38
CA ILE A 40 5.47 -1.57 4.30
C ILE A 40 5.20 -0.98 5.69
N ILE A 41 4.93 -1.81 6.70
CA ILE A 41 4.80 -1.35 8.09
C ILE A 41 6.10 -0.67 8.55
N SER A 42 7.25 -1.30 8.31
CA SER A 42 8.56 -0.72 8.62
C SER A 42 8.78 0.62 7.91
N ASP A 43 8.39 0.73 6.63
CA ASP A 43 8.52 1.96 5.85
C ASP A 43 7.66 3.11 6.43
N TYR A 44 6.44 2.83 6.90
CA TYR A 44 5.60 3.81 7.59
C TYR A 44 6.21 4.27 8.92
N VAL A 45 6.78 3.33 9.69
CA VAL A 45 7.48 3.64 10.95
C VAL A 45 8.69 4.53 10.67
N ASP A 46 9.54 4.15 9.72
CA ASP A 46 10.73 4.90 9.35
C ASP A 46 10.37 6.30 8.82
N CYS A 47 9.31 6.42 8.02
CA CYS A 47 8.77 7.71 7.58
C CYS A 47 8.40 8.59 8.77
N SER A 48 7.68 8.04 9.75
CA SER A 48 7.27 8.76 10.96
C SER A 48 8.47 9.20 11.81
N VAL A 49 9.50 8.36 11.93
CA VAL A 49 10.77 8.72 12.60
C VAL A 49 11.48 9.86 11.88
N ARG A 50 11.51 9.85 10.53
CA ARG A 50 12.09 10.95 9.74
C ARG A 50 11.30 12.25 9.92
N LEU A 51 9.97 12.19 9.92
CA LEU A 51 9.12 13.38 10.16
C LEU A 51 9.35 13.97 11.56
N LYS A 52 9.49 13.12 12.58
CA LYS A 52 9.84 13.59 13.93
C LYS A 52 11.20 14.29 13.98
N LYS A 53 12.22 13.73 13.32
CA LYS A 53 13.55 14.36 13.20
C LYS A 53 13.50 15.68 12.46
N ALA A 54 12.60 15.80 11.48
CA ALA A 54 12.33 17.03 10.73
C ALA A 54 11.40 18.02 11.48
N GLN A 55 11.10 17.77 12.76
CA GLN A 55 10.32 18.66 13.63
C GLN A 55 8.86 18.89 13.20
N PHE A 56 8.26 17.95 12.46
CA PHE A 56 6.80 17.94 12.29
C PHE A 56 6.09 17.64 13.62
N ASP A 57 4.92 18.25 13.83
CA ASP A 57 4.11 18.06 15.04
C ASP A 57 3.46 16.66 15.11
N GLY A 58 3.21 16.06 13.96
CA GLY A 58 2.56 14.75 13.88
C GLY A 58 2.57 14.16 12.48
N VAL A 59 1.96 12.98 12.37
CA VAL A 59 1.79 12.24 11.12
C VAL A 59 0.31 12.00 10.88
N ASN A 60 -0.14 12.17 9.64
CA ASN A 60 -1.46 11.75 9.21
C ASN A 60 -1.32 10.52 8.30
N ILE A 61 -1.93 9.42 8.71
CA ILE A 61 -1.91 8.18 7.93
C ILE A 61 -2.99 8.25 6.86
N HIS A 62 -2.57 8.21 5.59
CA HIS A 62 -3.50 8.29 4.48
C HIS A 62 -4.15 6.93 4.18
N ALA A 63 -5.37 6.73 4.70
CA ALA A 63 -6.20 5.55 4.46
C ALA A 63 -7.49 5.87 3.66
N ALA A 64 -7.40 6.73 2.65
CA ALA A 64 -8.54 7.14 1.83
C ALA A 64 -8.21 7.16 0.33
N HIS A 65 -9.19 7.55 -0.50
CA HIS A 65 -9.09 7.70 -1.96
C HIS A 65 -8.57 6.46 -2.72
N GLY A 66 -8.83 5.27 -2.21
CA GLY A 66 -8.42 4.01 -2.87
C GLY A 66 -6.90 3.74 -2.86
N ASN A 67 -6.14 4.47 -2.04
CA ASN A 67 -4.73 4.19 -1.78
C ASN A 67 -4.53 2.85 -1.04
N LEU A 68 -3.28 2.47 -0.79
CA LEU A 68 -2.92 1.14 -0.29
C LEU A 68 -3.78 0.69 0.92
N LEU A 69 -3.83 1.48 1.98
CA LEU A 69 -4.61 1.13 3.17
C LEU A 69 -6.12 1.10 2.89
N ALA A 70 -6.65 2.07 2.13
CA ALA A 70 -8.05 2.07 1.73
C ALA A 70 -8.40 0.82 0.89
N ALA A 71 -7.45 0.31 0.11
CA ALA A 71 -7.63 -0.89 -0.67
C ALA A 71 -7.78 -2.14 0.21
N PHE A 72 -7.03 -2.23 1.32
CA PHE A 72 -7.20 -3.30 2.33
C PHE A 72 -8.54 -3.21 3.06
N LEU A 73 -9.03 -2.00 3.32
CA LEU A 73 -10.25 -1.78 4.12
C LEU A 73 -11.56 -1.95 3.35
N SER A 74 -11.51 -2.11 2.02
CA SER A 74 -12.70 -2.16 1.18
C SER A 74 -12.90 -3.56 0.59
N PRO A 75 -14.10 -4.16 0.74
CA PRO A 75 -14.40 -5.46 0.12
C PRO A 75 -14.44 -5.39 -1.41
N LEU A 76 -14.47 -4.18 -2.01
CA LEU A 76 -14.40 -4.00 -3.46
C LEU A 76 -12.99 -4.21 -4.02
N THR A 77 -11.96 -4.18 -3.16
CA THR A 77 -10.56 -4.18 -3.58
C THR A 77 -9.68 -5.15 -2.79
N ASN A 78 -10.21 -5.73 -1.72
CA ASN A 78 -9.56 -6.77 -0.93
C ASN A 78 -10.44 -8.02 -0.92
N HIS A 79 -10.01 -9.03 -1.68
CA HIS A 79 -10.66 -10.34 -1.78
C HIS A 79 -9.79 -11.43 -1.13
N ARG A 80 -8.87 -11.05 -0.24
CA ARG A 80 -8.05 -12.02 0.50
C ARG A 80 -8.93 -12.87 1.40
N VAL A 81 -8.41 -14.03 1.79
CA VAL A 81 -9.07 -15.01 2.68
C VAL A 81 -8.20 -15.39 3.88
N ASP A 82 -7.21 -14.55 4.18
CA ASP A 82 -6.25 -14.74 5.26
C ASP A 82 -6.48 -13.73 6.40
N SER A 83 -5.53 -13.55 7.31
CA SER A 83 -5.67 -12.58 8.42
C SER A 83 -5.81 -11.12 7.98
N TYR A 84 -5.64 -10.81 6.69
CA TYR A 84 -5.72 -9.47 6.13
C TYR A 84 -6.94 -9.27 5.22
N GLY A 85 -7.86 -10.23 5.12
CA GLY A 85 -9.14 -10.06 4.42
C GLY A 85 -10.09 -11.25 4.54
N GLY A 86 -11.32 -11.06 4.07
CA GLY A 86 -12.46 -11.94 4.32
C GLY A 86 -13.57 -11.19 5.04
#